data_AF-A0A0B8PBW8-F1
#
_entry.id   AF-A0A0B8PBW8-F1
#
_cell.length_a   1.000
_cell.length_b   1.000
_cell.length_c   1.000
_cell.angle_alpha   90.00
_cell.angle_beta   90.00
_cell.angle_gamma   90.00
#
_symmetry.space_group_name_H-M   'P 1'
#
loop_
_entity.id
_entity.type
_entity.pdbx_description
1 polymer ?
#
loop_
_entity_poly.entity_id
_entity_poly.type
_entity_poly.pdbx_seq_one_letter_code
_entity_poly.pdbx_strand_id
1 'polypeptide(L)'
;MRKKHLSAIKELVEPNDLSVLVSNSVYPKPRWMINESVYDKTWLLSKLGIEISFFEKNKRKSSTCCFKRRTAPNEHLTDKINEPLLIDIQNSLLYLDTTGKITRPFRVIEIVRSVTKLINHANELRQASNKPLARSLDNIRFNELKDYLLSFNVERGDFDRAVEFILERWISKKDIKWSLLKSEFGYTTRKFNSIKYKVLEYLKSKEEGFDSNLGYQREYKNASRKKFDIDFDLYPSESTISNEMSKLESIYTARTAQKYKFQHSPMKLFSSGRAIFDEMVAKEKTPLMPVSICLHSISSALYFVRCYGTALRQYLSDLSKSEEKRIKSLGILLSTSRRYNSKIKCYAYENTEIPPELKNLNITSWIKRDDASSDFSELRNGMSVGMAVRLYTAAMWILLASFSSGRSTSLQTLKRNCFVQSPVDGLFDLVMKIPKSSERIELEEVVRPIPELLYDYGLDFALMVCELEQRRGFIGNESELFLFGSALSYRSVSAAREDGGEVSKHPLGKDYLNNSIDMFMDWSDSPLIGDKRWYPSTHQFRRFFAVLYFNFSDQTGLDELSWFMGHSNLDQTFHYAEVSPDDEWIDEAEATIARIAHHYINSLMAMRL
;
A
#
# COMPACT_ATOMS: atom_id res chain seq x y z
N MET A 1 -9.23 1.34 38.53
CA MET A 1 -8.97 2.75 38.21
C MET A 1 -9.33 3.00 36.74
N ARG A 2 -10.45 3.67 36.49
CA ARG A 2 -10.92 4.03 35.14
C ARG A 2 -9.90 5.01 34.53
N LYS A 3 -9.15 4.57 33.51
CA LYS A 3 -8.36 5.49 32.67
C LYS A 3 -9.34 6.47 32.05
N LYS A 4 -9.26 7.74 32.48
CA LYS A 4 -10.02 8.86 31.92
C LYS A 4 -9.93 8.81 30.39
N HIS A 5 -11.08 8.87 29.73
CA HIS A 5 -11.19 9.24 28.32
C HIS A 5 -10.51 10.61 28.12
N LEU A 6 -9.24 10.59 27.70
CA LEU A 6 -8.54 11.79 27.24
C LEU A 6 -9.07 12.12 25.85
N SER A 7 -9.68 13.29 25.69
CA SER A 7 -10.14 13.80 24.40
C SER A 7 -8.97 13.94 23.45
N ALA A 8 -9.26 13.65 22.19
CA ALA A 8 -8.32 13.67 21.09
C ALA A 8 -8.08 15.14 20.64
N ILE A 9 -6.88 15.45 20.13
CA ILE A 9 -6.27 16.79 19.99
C ILE A 9 -5.96 17.49 21.34
N LYS A 10 -4.90 17.08 22.03
CA LYS A 10 -4.21 18.00 22.96
C LYS A 10 -2.88 18.38 22.36
N GLU A 11 -2.62 19.68 22.32
CA GLU A 11 -1.26 20.22 22.23
C GLU A 11 -0.37 19.41 23.19
N LEU A 12 0.79 18.96 22.72
CA LEU A 12 1.67 18.09 23.50
C LEU A 12 2.34 18.85 24.67
N VAL A 13 2.03 20.14 24.78
CA VAL A 13 2.63 21.13 25.67
C VAL A 13 1.54 22.13 26.07
N GLU A 14 1.58 22.64 27.30
CA GLU A 14 0.64 23.65 27.79
C GLU A 14 0.84 24.99 27.02
N PRO A 15 -0.22 25.80 26.79
CA PRO A 15 -0.13 27.01 25.98
C PRO A 15 0.94 28.03 26.43
N ASN A 16 1.18 28.13 27.74
CA ASN A 16 2.19 29.04 28.30
C ASN A 16 3.62 28.60 27.93
N ASP A 17 3.87 27.29 27.90
CA ASP A 17 5.17 26.71 27.57
C ASP A 17 5.43 26.80 26.06
N LEU A 18 4.39 26.75 25.21
CA LEU A 18 4.54 26.88 23.76
C LEU A 18 5.20 28.19 23.35
N SER A 19 4.88 29.30 24.03
CA SER A 19 5.48 30.61 23.76
C SER A 19 7.00 30.62 24.04
N VAL A 20 7.42 29.91 25.09
CA VAL A 20 8.82 29.77 25.52
C VAL A 20 9.59 28.82 24.58
N LEU A 21 8.96 27.73 24.13
CA LEU A 21 9.56 26.82 23.15
C LEU A 21 9.82 27.52 21.82
N VAL A 22 8.84 28.30 21.34
CA VAL A 22 8.95 29.04 20.08
C VAL A 22 10.04 30.12 20.16
N SER A 23 10.10 30.89 21.26
CA SER A 23 11.11 31.95 21.41
C SER A 23 12.53 31.39 21.48
N ASN A 24 12.71 30.24 22.13
CA ASN A 24 14.01 29.58 22.27
C ASN A 24 14.35 28.62 21.11
N SER A 25 13.41 28.34 20.19
CA SER A 25 13.54 27.33 19.14
C SER A 25 13.91 25.93 19.68
N VAL A 26 13.44 25.59 20.87
CA VAL A 26 13.65 24.29 21.51
C VAL A 26 12.33 23.56 21.49
N TYR A 27 12.26 22.40 20.84
CA TYR A 27 11.04 21.60 20.73
C TYR A 27 11.25 20.20 21.31
N PRO A 28 10.20 19.59 21.89
CA PRO A 28 10.27 18.21 22.34
C PRO A 28 10.50 17.27 21.15
N LYS A 29 11.19 16.15 21.41
CA LYS A 29 11.33 15.07 20.43
C LYS A 29 9.94 14.47 20.12
N PRO A 30 9.52 14.41 18.84
CA PRO A 30 8.27 13.77 18.47
C PRO A 30 8.20 12.31 18.91
N ARG A 31 7.03 11.86 19.38
CA ARG A 31 6.84 10.48 19.89
C ARG A 31 7.07 9.40 18.83
N TRP A 32 6.98 9.73 17.55
CA TRP A 32 7.22 8.81 16.43
C TRP A 32 8.65 8.83 15.92
N MET A 33 9.50 9.74 16.43
CA MET A 33 10.89 9.87 16.00
C MET A 33 11.78 8.89 16.76
N ILE A 34 12.61 8.15 16.03
CA ILE A 34 13.53 7.15 16.60
C ILE A 34 14.88 7.77 16.97
N ASN A 35 15.29 8.85 16.29
CA ASN A 35 16.56 9.55 16.53
C ASN A 35 16.73 10.00 17.98
N GLU A 36 17.98 10.14 18.42
CA GLU A 36 18.29 10.77 19.72
C GLU A 36 18.15 12.29 19.64
N SER A 37 18.51 12.88 18.50
CA SER A 37 18.45 14.33 18.27
C SER A 37 17.43 14.71 17.18
N VAL A 38 16.68 15.78 17.45
CA VAL A 38 15.78 16.41 16.46
C VAL A 38 16.55 17.21 15.40
N TYR A 39 17.83 17.50 15.61
CA TYR A 39 18.66 18.27 14.68
C TYR A 39 19.38 17.38 13.64
N ASP A 40 19.20 16.07 13.71
CA ASP A 40 19.79 15.14 12.76
C ASP A 40 19.37 15.48 11.31
N LYS A 41 20.32 15.42 10.37
CA LYS A 41 20.07 15.65 8.93
C LYS A 41 19.22 14.55 8.28
N THR A 42 18.91 13.49 9.02
CA THR A 42 18.03 12.41 8.59
C THR A 42 17.22 11.91 9.78
N TRP A 43 15.90 12.07 9.71
CA TRP A 43 15.00 11.53 10.73
C TRP A 43 14.52 10.13 10.35
N LEU A 44 14.55 9.22 11.32
CA LEU A 44 14.02 7.88 11.31
C LEU A 44 12.66 7.89 12.01
N LEU A 45 11.61 7.49 11.30
CA LEU A 45 10.23 7.59 11.74
C LEU A 45 9.61 6.20 11.89
N SER A 46 8.80 6.01 12.93
CA SER A 46 7.90 4.86 13.01
C SER A 46 6.87 4.88 11.87
N LYS A 47 6.20 3.74 11.67
CA LYS A 47 5.06 3.61 10.74
C LYS A 47 3.78 3.46 11.55
N LEU A 48 2.69 4.02 11.05
CA LEU A 48 1.36 3.84 11.64
C LEU A 48 1.05 2.34 11.77
N GLY A 49 0.59 1.91 12.94
CA GLY A 49 0.27 0.49 13.18
C GLY A 49 1.40 -0.39 13.68
N ILE A 50 2.59 0.17 13.86
CA ILE A 50 3.73 -0.59 14.34
C ILE A 50 4.37 0.16 15.51
N GLU A 51 4.53 -0.56 16.62
CA GLU A 51 5.14 -0.05 17.86
C GLU A 51 6.50 0.60 17.61
N ILE A 52 6.82 1.68 18.33
CA ILE A 52 8.12 2.35 18.18
C ILE A 52 9.28 1.44 18.58
N SER A 53 9.09 0.61 19.62
CA SER A 53 10.08 -0.35 20.13
C SER A 53 10.53 -1.35 19.06
N PHE A 54 9.64 -1.70 18.13
CA PHE A 54 9.98 -2.52 16.97
C PHE A 54 11.05 -1.83 16.10
N PHE A 55 10.92 -0.52 15.85
CA PHE A 55 11.86 0.23 15.02
C PHE A 55 13.14 0.63 15.76
N GLU A 56 13.10 0.80 17.07
CA GLU A 56 14.31 0.98 17.89
C GLU A 56 15.25 -0.22 17.73
N LYS A 57 14.69 -1.43 17.73
CA LYS A 57 15.41 -2.68 17.45
C LYS A 57 15.73 -2.87 15.95
N ASN A 58 14.97 -2.22 15.05
CA ASN A 58 15.04 -2.42 13.59
C ASN A 58 15.15 -1.12 12.79
N LYS A 59 16.12 -0.26 13.12
CA LYS A 59 16.27 1.09 12.52
C LYS A 59 16.21 1.09 10.98
N ARG A 60 16.76 0.07 10.32
CA ARG A 60 16.76 -0.11 8.84
C ARG A 60 15.38 -0.22 8.18
N LYS A 61 14.32 -0.51 8.93
CA LYS A 61 12.94 -0.66 8.42
C LYS A 61 12.05 0.55 8.71
N SER A 62 12.57 1.51 9.47
CA SER A 62 11.90 2.79 9.71
C SER A 62 11.66 3.55 8.41
N SER A 63 10.69 4.46 8.41
CA SER A 63 10.56 5.41 7.32
C SER A 63 11.63 6.49 7.49
N THR A 64 12.21 6.97 6.40
CA THR A 64 13.32 7.94 6.48
C THR A 64 12.91 9.27 5.88
N CYS A 65 13.03 10.34 6.67
CA CYS A 65 12.96 11.72 6.22
C CYS A 65 14.38 12.30 6.11
N CYS A 66 14.98 12.21 4.93
CA CYS A 66 16.30 12.79 4.67
C CYS A 66 16.18 14.26 4.25
N PHE A 67 16.91 15.15 4.93
CA PHE A 67 16.97 16.57 4.60
C PHE A 67 17.99 16.89 3.50
N LYS A 68 18.88 15.97 3.12
CA LYS A 68 19.79 16.14 1.97
C LYS A 68 19.00 16.08 0.66
N ARG A 69 18.25 17.16 0.38
CA ARG A 69 17.38 17.33 -0.79
C ARG A 69 17.86 18.53 -1.59
N ARG A 70 17.79 18.41 -2.91
CA ARG A 70 18.21 19.47 -3.84
C ARG A 70 17.34 20.72 -3.65
N THR A 71 17.98 21.88 -3.51
CA THR A 71 17.34 23.20 -3.39
C THR A 71 17.70 24.12 -4.55
N ALA A 72 18.78 23.85 -5.27
CA ALA A 72 19.17 24.48 -6.52
C ALA A 72 20.10 23.53 -7.31
N PRO A 73 20.52 23.86 -8.54
CA PRO A 73 21.52 23.06 -9.23
C PRO A 73 22.82 22.95 -8.44
N ASN A 74 23.22 21.69 -8.17
CA ASN A 74 24.40 21.31 -7.39
C ASN A 74 24.39 21.70 -5.90
N GLU A 75 23.25 22.13 -5.36
CA GLU A 75 23.12 22.49 -3.95
C GLU A 75 22.01 21.69 -3.25
N HIS A 76 22.23 21.43 -1.97
CA HIS A 76 21.31 20.72 -1.09
C HIS A 76 20.90 21.59 0.09
N LEU A 77 19.72 21.29 0.65
CA LEU A 77 19.21 21.94 1.85
C LEU A 77 20.17 21.80 3.06
N THR A 78 20.97 20.73 3.12
CA THR A 78 21.92 20.46 4.21
C THR A 78 23.27 21.18 4.07
N ASP A 79 23.46 21.94 2.99
CA ASP A 79 24.68 22.71 2.75
C ASP A 79 24.64 23.98 3.60
N LYS A 80 25.80 24.44 4.08
CA LYS A 80 25.90 25.56 5.05
C LYS A 80 25.21 26.84 4.57
N ILE A 81 25.25 27.11 3.26
CA ILE A 81 24.59 28.28 2.66
C ILE A 81 23.05 28.25 2.74
N ASN A 82 22.46 27.06 2.94
CA ASN A 82 21.02 26.84 3.05
C ASN A 82 20.59 26.56 4.50
N GLU A 83 21.46 26.78 5.48
CA GLU A 83 21.18 26.59 6.90
C GLU A 83 19.91 27.32 7.38
N PRO A 84 19.61 28.57 6.97
CA PRO A 84 18.36 29.22 7.35
C PRO A 84 17.10 28.45 6.90
N LEU A 85 17.10 27.92 5.67
CA LEU A 85 16.00 27.08 5.16
C LEU A 85 15.87 25.79 5.96
N LEU A 86 16.99 25.12 6.26
CA LEU A 86 16.98 23.86 7.00
C LEU A 86 16.37 24.04 8.38
N ILE A 87 16.85 25.03 9.13
CA ILE A 87 16.41 25.32 10.49
C ILE A 87 14.93 25.69 10.50
N ASP A 88 14.49 26.61 9.63
CA ASP A 88 13.08 27.03 9.59
C ASP A 88 12.16 25.87 9.19
N ILE A 89 12.58 24.98 8.29
CA ILE A 89 11.80 23.78 7.93
C ILE A 89 11.74 22.80 9.11
N GLN A 90 12.86 22.53 9.79
CA GLN A 90 12.89 21.62 10.95
C GLN A 90 12.01 22.16 12.09
N ASN A 91 12.17 23.43 12.46
CA ASN A 91 11.36 24.10 13.47
C ASN A 91 9.87 24.08 13.10
N SER A 92 9.54 24.31 11.83
CA SER A 92 8.15 24.23 11.36
C SER A 92 7.53 22.85 11.62
N LEU A 93 8.26 21.77 11.33
CA LEU A 93 7.77 20.40 11.52
C LEU A 93 7.62 20.05 13.00
N LEU A 94 8.58 20.44 13.84
CA LEU A 94 8.53 20.20 15.28
C LEU A 94 7.42 21.00 15.95
N TYR A 95 7.20 22.25 15.52
CA TYR A 95 6.09 23.07 15.97
C TYR A 95 4.73 22.46 15.59
N LEU A 96 4.57 21.99 14.35
CA LEU A 96 3.33 21.35 13.92
C LEU A 96 3.05 20.04 14.66
N ASP A 97 4.07 19.28 15.03
CA ASP A 97 3.92 18.10 15.89
C ASP A 97 3.51 18.48 17.31
N THR A 98 4.22 19.46 17.90
CA THR A 98 3.97 19.97 19.26
C THR A 98 2.54 20.50 19.41
N THR A 99 2.02 21.17 18.39
CA THR A 99 0.65 21.72 18.35
C THR A 99 -0.41 20.72 17.87
N GLY A 100 -0.05 19.44 17.70
CA GLY A 100 -0.97 18.37 17.30
C GLY A 100 -1.48 18.49 15.85
N LYS A 101 -0.86 19.33 15.01
CA LYS A 101 -1.22 19.50 13.59
C LYS A 101 -0.63 18.41 12.69
N ILE A 102 0.39 17.70 13.15
CA ILE A 102 0.88 16.46 12.51
C ILE A 102 0.38 15.26 13.31
N THR A 103 -0.59 14.55 12.75
CA THR A 103 -1.16 13.32 13.35
C THR A 103 -0.51 12.05 12.83
N ARG A 104 0.31 12.14 11.76
CA ARG A 104 0.89 10.98 11.08
C ARG A 104 2.36 11.22 10.73
N PRO A 105 3.29 10.30 11.08
CA PRO A 105 4.72 10.51 10.84
C PRO A 105 5.05 10.71 9.35
N PHE A 106 4.35 9.99 8.47
CA PHE A 106 4.55 10.10 7.02
C PHE A 106 4.29 11.52 6.48
N ARG A 107 3.44 12.31 7.14
CA ARG A 107 3.10 13.68 6.73
C ARG A 107 4.34 14.60 6.74
N VAL A 108 5.27 14.37 7.66
CA VAL A 108 6.55 15.08 7.75
C VAL A 108 7.34 14.93 6.45
N ILE A 109 7.45 13.69 5.95
CA ILE A 109 8.15 13.38 4.70
C ILE A 109 7.48 14.11 3.53
N GLU A 110 6.14 14.15 3.49
CA GLU A 110 5.40 14.84 2.44
C GLU A 110 5.60 16.35 2.47
N ILE A 111 5.56 16.98 3.65
CA ILE A 111 5.78 18.42 3.81
C ILE A 111 7.20 18.79 3.36
N VAL A 112 8.22 18.09 3.86
CA VAL A 112 9.63 18.31 3.47
C VAL A 112 9.82 18.15 1.97
N ARG A 113 9.22 17.12 1.36
CA ARG A 113 9.28 16.92 -0.10
C ARG A 113 8.66 18.06 -0.87
N SER A 114 7.56 18.63 -0.39
CA SER A 114 6.80 19.66 -1.10
C SER A 114 7.49 21.01 -1.02
N VAL A 115 7.91 21.42 0.20
CA VAL A 115 8.63 22.69 0.38
C VAL A 115 9.98 22.69 -0.34
N THR A 116 10.72 21.56 -0.33
CA THR A 116 12.00 21.49 -1.07
C THR A 116 11.80 21.49 -2.59
N LYS A 117 10.72 20.89 -3.11
CA LYS A 117 10.37 21.00 -4.53
C LYS A 117 10.01 22.44 -4.92
N LEU A 118 9.25 23.14 -4.07
CA LEU A 118 8.94 24.56 -4.27
C LEU A 118 10.21 25.41 -4.30
N ILE A 119 11.10 25.25 -3.30
CA ILE A 119 12.38 25.99 -3.24
C ILE A 119 13.23 25.71 -4.49
N ASN A 120 13.37 24.42 -4.87
CA ASN A 120 14.13 24.06 -6.07
C ASN A 120 13.53 24.65 -7.34
N HIS A 121 12.21 24.64 -7.47
CA HIS A 121 11.51 25.24 -8.62
C HIS A 121 11.71 26.75 -8.67
N ALA A 122 11.55 27.46 -7.55
CA ALA A 122 11.80 28.89 -7.46
C ALA A 122 13.26 29.23 -7.84
N ASN A 123 14.22 28.44 -7.38
CA ASN A 123 15.63 28.62 -7.70
C ASN A 123 15.98 28.30 -9.16
N GLU A 124 15.33 27.32 -9.78
CA GLU A 124 15.45 27.07 -11.23
C GLU A 124 14.96 28.28 -12.04
N LEU A 125 13.82 28.88 -11.68
CA LEU A 125 13.29 30.10 -12.33
C LEU A 125 14.24 31.30 -12.16
N ARG A 126 14.76 31.48 -10.94
CA ARG A 126 15.68 32.58 -10.63
C ARG A 126 16.98 32.44 -11.39
N GLN A 127 17.55 31.24 -11.45
CA GLN A 127 18.78 31.00 -12.19
C GLN A 127 18.59 31.25 -13.69
N ALA A 128 17.47 30.80 -14.28
CA ALA A 128 17.14 31.11 -15.66
C ALA A 128 17.00 32.62 -15.93
N SER A 129 16.66 33.40 -14.90
CA SER A 129 16.53 34.87 -14.96
C SER A 129 17.74 35.62 -14.39
N ASN A 130 18.86 34.95 -14.09
CA ASN A 130 20.04 35.53 -13.42
C ASN A 130 19.73 36.29 -12.11
N LYS A 131 18.77 35.81 -11.33
CA LYS A 131 18.37 36.36 -10.01
C LYS A 131 19.01 35.61 -8.85
N PRO A 132 19.23 36.26 -7.69
CA PRO A 132 19.82 35.61 -6.52
C PRO A 132 18.90 34.52 -5.97
N LEU A 133 19.46 33.34 -5.73
CA LEU A 133 18.74 32.18 -5.21
C LEU A 133 18.04 32.47 -3.87
N ALA A 134 16.88 31.88 -3.64
CA ALA A 134 16.16 31.92 -2.38
C ALA A 134 16.95 31.14 -1.32
N ARG A 135 17.38 31.84 -0.26
CA ARG A 135 18.19 31.30 0.85
C ARG A 135 17.43 31.19 2.17
N SER A 136 16.18 31.64 2.19
CA SER A 136 15.28 31.65 3.33
C SER A 136 13.82 31.57 2.86
N LEU A 137 12.88 31.16 3.73
CA LEU A 137 11.49 30.92 3.32
C LEU A 137 10.74 32.21 2.94
N ASP A 138 11.13 33.35 3.53
CA ASP A 138 10.59 34.69 3.20
C ASP A 138 11.00 35.19 1.81
N ASN A 139 12.03 34.60 1.21
CA ASN A 139 12.45 34.94 -0.14
C ASN A 139 11.47 34.39 -1.19
N ILE A 140 10.69 33.33 -0.89
CA ILE A 140 9.80 32.71 -1.86
C ILE A 140 8.65 33.67 -2.21
N ARG A 141 8.60 34.11 -3.47
CA ARG A 141 7.62 35.11 -3.92
C ARG A 141 6.31 34.48 -4.39
N PHE A 142 5.25 35.27 -4.37
CA PHE A 142 3.92 34.89 -4.86
C PHE A 142 3.96 34.27 -6.27
N ASN A 143 4.64 34.92 -7.22
CA ASN A 143 4.73 34.41 -8.60
C ASN A 143 5.46 33.06 -8.70
N GLU A 144 6.45 32.81 -7.83
CA GLU A 144 7.20 31.54 -7.82
C GLU A 144 6.35 30.40 -7.24
N LEU A 145 5.55 30.70 -6.21
CA LEU A 145 4.56 29.77 -5.68
C LEU A 145 3.45 29.47 -6.70
N LYS A 146 2.93 30.50 -7.37
CA LYS A 146 1.91 30.35 -8.41
C LYS A 146 2.44 29.48 -9.56
N ASP A 147 3.62 29.79 -10.08
CA ASP A 147 4.25 29.03 -11.16
C ASP A 147 4.56 27.57 -10.76
N TYR A 148 5.00 27.35 -9.51
CA TYR A 148 5.18 26.00 -8.97
C TYR A 148 3.88 25.18 -9.04
N LEU A 149 2.75 25.75 -8.62
CA LEU A 149 1.47 25.05 -8.69
C LEU A 149 1.03 24.84 -10.14
N LEU A 150 1.13 25.86 -11.00
CA LEU A 150 0.78 25.76 -12.42
C LEU A 150 1.58 24.68 -13.15
N SER A 151 2.82 24.39 -12.73
CA SER A 151 3.66 23.34 -13.32
C SER A 151 3.16 21.90 -13.11
N PHE A 152 2.05 21.71 -12.38
CA PHE A 152 1.32 20.45 -12.34
C PHE A 152 0.43 20.24 -13.56
N ASN A 153 0.04 21.32 -14.26
CA ASN A 153 -0.59 21.24 -15.57
C ASN A 153 0.42 20.88 -16.65
N VAL A 154 -0.02 20.17 -17.67
CA VAL A 154 0.78 19.88 -18.86
C VAL A 154 0.06 20.43 -20.07
N GLU A 155 0.66 21.42 -20.71
CA GLU A 155 0.13 21.99 -21.97
C GLU A 155 0.22 20.95 -23.09
N ARG A 156 -0.81 20.89 -23.95
CA ARG A 156 -0.88 19.91 -25.05
C ARG A 156 0.34 19.98 -25.97
N GLY A 157 0.79 21.18 -26.33
CA GLY A 157 1.98 21.37 -27.17
C GLY A 157 3.29 20.94 -26.50
N ASP A 158 3.40 20.98 -25.17
CA ASP A 158 4.56 20.43 -24.45
C ASP A 158 4.51 18.90 -24.41
N PHE A 159 3.31 18.35 -24.24
CA PHE A 159 3.09 16.90 -24.24
C PHE A 159 3.39 16.28 -25.60
N ASP A 160 2.81 16.81 -26.68
CA ASP A 160 2.96 16.26 -28.03
C ASP A 160 4.43 16.28 -28.47
N ARG A 161 5.13 17.40 -28.24
CA ARG A 161 6.59 17.51 -28.50
C ARG A 161 7.40 16.49 -27.71
N ALA A 162 7.04 16.24 -26.44
CA ALA A 162 7.75 15.26 -25.62
C ALA A 162 7.51 13.82 -26.11
N VAL A 163 6.29 13.49 -26.55
CA VAL A 163 5.95 12.19 -27.12
C VAL A 163 6.67 11.97 -28.44
N GLU A 164 6.59 12.93 -29.37
CA GLU A 164 7.26 12.89 -30.67
C GLU A 164 8.78 12.71 -30.50
N PHE A 165 9.41 13.54 -29.66
CA PHE A 165 10.84 13.44 -29.38
C PHE A 165 11.25 12.07 -28.84
N ILE A 166 10.39 11.43 -28.05
CA ILE A 166 10.64 10.08 -27.51
C ILE A 166 10.51 9.02 -28.60
N LEU A 167 9.40 9.03 -29.35
CA LEU A 167 9.11 8.02 -30.36
C LEU A 167 10.08 8.06 -31.54
N GLU A 168 10.63 9.22 -31.87
CA GLU A 168 11.69 9.36 -32.89
C GLU A 168 13.03 8.72 -32.49
N ARG A 169 13.34 8.65 -31.19
CA ARG A 169 14.70 8.37 -30.69
C ARG A 169 14.82 7.06 -29.94
N TRP A 170 13.74 6.57 -29.35
CA TRP A 170 13.79 5.39 -28.49
C TRP A 170 12.65 4.43 -28.77
N ILE A 171 13.02 3.16 -28.85
CA ILE A 171 12.10 2.04 -29.11
C ILE A 171 11.57 1.45 -27.79
N SER A 172 12.27 1.66 -26.65
CA SER A 172 11.84 1.15 -25.34
C SER A 172 11.95 2.18 -24.22
N LYS A 173 11.07 2.02 -23.20
CA LYS A 173 11.08 2.81 -21.96
C LYS A 173 12.42 2.86 -21.25
N LYS A 174 13.13 1.72 -21.25
CA LYS A 174 14.39 1.56 -20.50
C LYS A 174 15.50 2.39 -21.13
N ASP A 175 15.38 2.67 -22.42
CA ASP A 175 16.39 3.40 -23.20
C ASP A 175 16.16 4.92 -23.17
N ILE A 176 14.97 5.38 -22.74
CA ILE A 176 14.62 6.80 -22.68
C ILE A 176 15.59 7.54 -21.75
N LYS A 177 16.39 8.42 -22.35
CA LYS A 177 17.28 9.34 -21.61
C LYS A 177 16.50 10.57 -21.14
N TRP A 178 15.80 10.42 -20.03
CA TRP A 178 15.01 11.47 -19.38
C TRP A 178 15.76 12.78 -19.13
N SER A 179 17.06 12.72 -18.84
CA SER A 179 17.89 13.91 -18.63
C SER A 179 18.03 14.76 -19.89
N LEU A 180 18.14 14.12 -21.06
CA LEU A 180 18.24 14.79 -22.36
C LEU A 180 16.93 15.52 -22.68
N LEU A 181 15.79 14.88 -22.45
CA LEU A 181 14.48 15.51 -22.65
C LEU A 181 14.29 16.73 -21.75
N LYS A 182 14.71 16.65 -20.48
CA LYS A 182 14.64 17.81 -19.58
C LYS A 182 15.48 18.99 -20.10
N SER A 183 16.71 18.72 -20.54
CA SER A 183 17.62 19.78 -21.01
C SER A 183 17.17 20.40 -22.33
N GLU A 184 16.72 19.58 -23.27
CA GLU A 184 16.29 20.02 -24.60
C GLU A 184 15.18 21.07 -24.53
N PHE A 185 14.17 20.82 -23.70
CA PHE A 185 13.02 21.71 -23.56
C PHE A 185 13.17 22.76 -22.45
N GLY A 186 14.32 22.83 -21.78
CA GLY A 186 14.58 23.81 -20.72
C GLY A 186 13.60 23.74 -19.54
N TYR A 187 12.99 22.58 -19.28
CA TYR A 187 11.96 22.46 -18.25
C TYR A 187 12.54 22.53 -16.83
N THR A 188 11.81 23.18 -15.92
CA THR A 188 12.07 23.02 -14.48
C THR A 188 11.89 21.55 -14.07
N THR A 189 12.54 21.13 -12.98
CA THR A 189 12.40 19.76 -12.48
C THR A 189 10.94 19.41 -12.18
N ARG A 190 10.15 20.37 -11.69
CA ARG A 190 8.74 20.13 -11.36
C ARG A 190 7.90 19.94 -12.63
N LYS A 191 7.98 20.86 -13.60
CA LYS A 191 7.29 20.76 -14.90
C LYS A 191 7.66 19.48 -15.63
N PHE A 192 8.96 19.17 -15.72
CA PHE A 192 9.46 17.95 -16.34
C PHE A 192 8.85 16.68 -15.72
N ASN A 193 8.74 16.63 -14.40
CA ASN A 193 8.17 15.46 -13.73
C ASN A 193 6.66 15.29 -14.02
N SER A 194 5.92 16.37 -14.24
CA SER A 194 4.51 16.32 -14.63
C SER A 194 4.39 15.77 -16.05
N ILE A 195 5.15 16.31 -17.01
CA ILE A 195 5.23 15.83 -18.39
C ILE A 195 5.62 14.36 -18.43
N LYS A 196 6.74 14.00 -17.78
CA LYS A 196 7.22 12.62 -17.70
C LYS A 196 6.15 11.65 -17.18
N TYR A 197 5.38 12.05 -16.17
CA TYR A 197 4.32 11.21 -15.64
C TYR A 197 3.20 11.00 -16.66
N LYS A 198 2.69 12.07 -17.27
CA LYS A 198 1.59 11.98 -18.26
C LYS A 198 2.03 11.20 -19.50
N VAL A 199 3.24 11.45 -20.01
CA VAL A 199 3.81 10.70 -21.14
C VAL A 199 3.94 9.21 -20.81
N LEU A 200 4.39 8.85 -19.61
CA LEU A 200 4.49 7.45 -19.20
C LEU A 200 3.11 6.77 -19.12
N GLU A 201 2.09 7.46 -18.62
CA GLU A 201 0.72 6.92 -18.59
C GLU A 201 0.16 6.75 -20.00
N TYR A 202 0.38 7.72 -20.89
CA TYR A 202 0.02 7.64 -22.31
C TYR A 202 0.71 6.46 -23.02
N LEU A 203 2.03 6.33 -22.92
CA LEU A 203 2.77 5.25 -23.59
C LEU A 203 2.32 3.87 -23.09
N LYS A 204 2.09 3.71 -21.78
CA LYS A 204 1.53 2.46 -21.24
C LYS A 204 0.09 2.19 -21.71
N SER A 205 -0.65 3.21 -22.15
CA SER A 205 -1.99 3.04 -22.71
C SER A 205 -1.97 2.63 -24.19
N LYS A 206 -0.86 2.92 -24.90
CA LYS A 206 -0.70 2.69 -26.35
C LYS A 206 0.05 1.40 -26.68
N GLU A 207 1.09 1.04 -25.92
CA GLU A 207 1.90 -0.15 -26.18
C GLU A 207 1.91 -1.13 -24.99
N GLU A 208 1.62 -2.39 -25.29
CA GLU A 208 1.78 -3.52 -24.37
C GLU A 208 3.27 -3.81 -24.14
N GLY A 209 3.71 -3.88 -22.88
CA GLY A 209 5.10 -4.13 -22.52
C GLY A 209 5.86 -2.92 -21.93
N PHE A 210 5.24 -1.75 -21.82
CA PHE A 210 5.83 -0.56 -21.17
C PHE A 210 5.75 -0.58 -19.62
N ASP A 211 5.19 -1.65 -19.05
CA ASP A 211 5.17 -1.90 -17.61
C ASP A 211 6.50 -2.47 -17.11
N SER A 212 6.78 -2.32 -15.81
CA SER A 212 8.03 -2.82 -15.24
C SER A 212 8.04 -4.35 -15.22
N ASN A 213 9.08 -4.98 -15.78
CA ASN A 213 9.33 -6.45 -15.72
C ASN A 213 9.48 -7.04 -14.31
N LEU A 214 9.27 -6.25 -13.24
CA LEU A 214 9.36 -6.67 -11.85
C LEU A 214 7.96 -7.01 -11.35
N GLY A 215 7.58 -8.29 -11.36
CA GLY A 215 6.29 -8.72 -10.83
C GLY A 215 5.75 -10.00 -11.48
N TYR A 216 4.49 -10.30 -11.15
CA TYR A 216 3.70 -11.31 -11.85
C TYR A 216 3.21 -10.72 -13.19
N GLN A 217 3.36 -11.46 -14.27
CA GLN A 217 2.81 -11.08 -15.58
C GLN A 217 1.41 -11.67 -15.71
N ARG A 218 0.43 -10.79 -15.91
CA ARG A 218 -1.00 -11.13 -16.05
C ARG A 218 -1.26 -11.80 -17.39
N GLU A 219 -2.19 -12.75 -17.42
CA GLU A 219 -2.64 -13.39 -18.66
C GLU A 219 -3.44 -12.45 -19.56
N TYR A 220 -4.25 -11.57 -18.95
CA TYR A 220 -5.13 -10.66 -19.67
C TYR A 220 -4.87 -9.20 -19.30
N LYS A 221 -5.37 -8.28 -20.14
CA LYS A 221 -5.43 -6.86 -19.81
C LYS A 221 -6.38 -6.63 -18.64
N ASN A 222 -6.09 -5.60 -17.84
CA ASN A 222 -6.97 -5.24 -16.74
C ASN A 222 -8.20 -4.45 -17.21
N ALA A 223 -9.38 -5.04 -17.04
CA ALA A 223 -10.68 -4.43 -17.36
C ALA A 223 -10.99 -3.18 -16.51
N SER A 224 -10.44 -3.09 -15.29
CA SER A 224 -10.63 -1.92 -14.41
C SER A 224 -9.69 -0.74 -14.70
N ARG A 225 -8.77 -0.90 -15.66
CA ARG A 225 -7.80 0.14 -16.01
C ARG A 225 -8.46 1.20 -16.89
N LYS A 226 -8.40 2.45 -16.46
CA LYS A 226 -8.84 3.59 -17.27
C LYS A 226 -7.93 3.79 -18.46
N LYS A 227 -8.51 4.12 -19.61
CA LYS A 227 -7.77 4.61 -20.78
C LYS A 227 -7.29 6.03 -20.50
N PHE A 228 -6.08 6.35 -20.96
CA PHE A 228 -5.56 7.71 -20.89
C PHE A 228 -6.27 8.55 -21.96
N ASP A 229 -6.98 9.59 -21.52
CA ASP A 229 -7.64 10.55 -22.39
C ASP A 229 -6.76 11.81 -22.48
N ILE A 230 -6.18 12.10 -23.65
CA ILE A 230 -5.24 13.22 -23.78
C ILE A 230 -5.94 14.57 -23.58
N ASP A 231 -7.23 14.65 -23.83
CA ASP A 231 -7.95 15.92 -23.74
C ASP A 231 -8.30 16.28 -22.28
N PHE A 232 -8.30 15.30 -21.38
CA PHE A 232 -8.63 15.50 -19.97
C PHE A 232 -7.49 15.14 -19.00
N ASP A 233 -6.78 14.04 -19.25
CA ASP A 233 -5.72 13.55 -18.37
C ASP A 233 -4.45 14.38 -18.43
N LEU A 234 -4.33 15.42 -19.25
CA LEU A 234 -3.21 16.36 -19.14
C LEU A 234 -3.37 17.32 -17.96
N TYR A 235 -4.60 17.62 -17.57
CA TYR A 235 -4.91 18.48 -16.43
C TYR A 235 -4.44 17.85 -15.10
N PRO A 236 -4.14 18.68 -14.08
CA PRO A 236 -3.81 18.18 -12.76
C PRO A 236 -5.07 17.66 -12.07
N SER A 237 -4.91 16.64 -11.21
CA SER A 237 -6.04 16.19 -10.40
C SER A 237 -6.31 17.13 -9.23
N GLU A 238 -7.57 17.39 -8.94
CA GLU A 238 -8.00 18.23 -7.79
C GLU A 238 -7.36 17.72 -6.48
N SER A 239 -7.34 16.40 -6.31
CA SER A 239 -6.78 15.77 -5.13
C SER A 239 -5.26 16.01 -4.99
N THR A 240 -4.53 16.04 -6.10
CA THR A 240 -3.08 16.28 -6.08
C THR A 240 -2.79 17.73 -5.73
N ILE A 241 -3.50 18.68 -6.34
CA ILE A 241 -3.35 20.11 -6.08
C ILE A 241 -3.72 20.43 -4.63
N SER A 242 -4.90 19.99 -4.18
CA SER A 242 -5.35 20.19 -2.80
C SER A 242 -4.36 19.62 -1.78
N ASN A 243 -3.84 18.40 -2.02
CA ASN A 243 -2.83 17.79 -1.17
C ASN A 243 -1.52 18.58 -1.16
N GLU A 244 -1.05 19.06 -2.31
CA GLU A 244 0.19 19.83 -2.39
C GLU A 244 0.06 21.18 -1.69
N MET A 245 -1.03 21.90 -1.93
CA MET A 245 -1.35 23.14 -1.24
C MET A 245 -1.45 22.92 0.26
N SER A 246 -2.05 21.82 0.72
CA SER A 246 -2.20 21.51 2.15
C SER A 246 -0.84 21.28 2.84
N LYS A 247 0.12 20.67 2.13
CA LYS A 247 1.49 20.47 2.65
C LYS A 247 2.24 21.80 2.77
N LEU A 248 2.10 22.68 1.78
CA LEU A 248 2.72 24.01 1.80
C LEU A 248 2.03 24.94 2.81
N GLU A 249 0.70 24.84 2.97
CA GLU A 249 -0.06 25.53 4.01
C GLU A 249 0.39 25.14 5.42
N SER A 250 0.90 23.91 5.59
CA SER A 250 1.47 23.49 6.87
C SER A 250 2.70 24.34 7.24
N ILE A 251 3.55 24.67 6.26
CA ILE A 251 4.69 25.59 6.46
C ILE A 251 4.18 27.01 6.76
N TYR A 252 3.15 27.49 6.06
CA TYR A 252 2.54 28.80 6.35
C TYR A 252 1.92 28.85 7.76
N THR A 253 1.32 27.76 8.23
CA THR A 253 0.72 27.67 9.57
C THR A 253 1.81 27.74 10.65
N ALA A 254 3.00 27.21 10.37
CA ALA A 254 4.12 27.17 11.31
C ALA A 254 5.01 28.44 11.33
N ARG A 255 4.55 29.57 10.77
CA ARG A 255 5.36 30.81 10.67
C ARG A 255 5.80 31.41 11.98
N THR A 256 5.09 31.12 13.07
CA THR A 256 5.49 31.52 14.42
C THR A 256 6.82 30.88 14.83
N ALA A 257 7.10 29.67 14.36
CA ALA A 257 8.33 28.92 14.60
C ALA A 257 9.47 29.23 13.61
N GLN A 258 9.26 30.14 12.66
CA GLN A 258 10.21 30.47 11.60
C GLN A 258 10.88 31.81 11.89
N LYS A 259 12.20 31.87 11.75
CA LYS A 259 12.96 33.12 11.76
C LYS A 259 12.66 33.92 10.49
N TYR A 260 12.73 33.26 9.33
CA TYR A 260 12.36 33.85 8.04
C TYR A 260 11.01 33.29 7.60
N LYS A 261 9.96 34.10 7.76
CA LYS A 261 8.58 33.61 7.64
C LYS A 261 8.18 33.35 6.19
N PHE A 262 7.60 32.19 5.92
CA PHE A 262 6.96 31.89 4.64
C PHE A 262 5.76 32.83 4.39
N GLN A 263 5.75 33.60 3.31
CA GLN A 263 4.86 34.76 3.22
C GLN A 263 3.43 34.46 2.75
N HIS A 264 3.24 33.41 1.96
CA HIS A 264 2.03 33.21 1.17
C HIS A 264 1.26 31.97 1.63
N SER A 265 -0.05 32.09 1.88
CA SER A 265 -0.94 30.96 2.17
C SER A 265 -1.48 30.41 0.86
N PRO A 266 -1.05 29.23 0.39
CA PRO A 266 -1.59 28.66 -0.83
C PRO A 266 -3.11 28.47 -0.73
N MET A 267 -3.63 28.01 0.42
CA MET A 267 -5.06 27.71 0.58
C MET A 267 -5.92 28.96 0.42
N LYS A 268 -5.52 30.09 1.04
CA LYS A 268 -6.25 31.35 0.90
C LYS A 268 -6.14 31.96 -0.49
N LEU A 269 -4.98 31.80 -1.14
CA LEU A 269 -4.72 32.44 -2.43
C LEU A 269 -5.37 31.73 -3.61
N PHE A 270 -5.51 30.40 -3.57
CA PHE A 270 -5.85 29.61 -4.76
C PHE A 270 -7.11 28.75 -4.66
N SER A 271 -7.87 28.82 -3.57
CA SER A 271 -9.18 28.15 -3.42
C SER A 271 -9.16 26.68 -3.84
N SER A 272 -8.22 25.90 -3.30
CA SER A 272 -7.98 24.49 -3.68
C SER A 272 -7.62 24.23 -5.15
N GLY A 273 -7.09 25.23 -5.85
CA GLY A 273 -6.66 25.16 -7.26
C GLY A 273 -7.60 25.86 -8.23
N ARG A 274 -8.87 26.07 -7.86
CA ARG A 274 -9.90 26.64 -8.74
C ARG A 274 -9.63 28.07 -9.20
N ALA A 275 -8.77 28.81 -8.50
CA ALA A 275 -8.41 30.17 -8.89
C ALA A 275 -7.24 30.22 -9.90
N ILE A 276 -6.59 29.10 -10.20
CA ILE A 276 -5.41 29.05 -11.08
C ILE A 276 -5.50 28.02 -12.21
N PHE A 277 -6.47 27.11 -12.15
CA PHE A 277 -6.72 26.14 -13.21
C PHE A 277 -8.14 26.33 -13.73
N ASP A 278 -8.27 26.44 -15.06
CA ASP A 278 -9.57 26.48 -15.74
C ASP A 278 -10.28 25.13 -15.62
N GLU A 279 -9.51 24.05 -15.72
CA GLU A 279 -9.98 22.67 -15.58
C GLU A 279 -9.07 21.85 -14.67
N MET A 280 -9.67 20.91 -13.94
CA MET A 280 -8.97 19.92 -13.12
C MET A 280 -9.67 18.57 -13.22
N VAL A 281 -8.87 17.50 -13.20
CA VAL A 281 -9.40 16.14 -13.16
C VAL A 281 -10.06 15.90 -11.80
N ALA A 282 -11.37 15.76 -11.81
CA ALA A 282 -12.18 15.48 -10.64
C ALA A 282 -11.75 14.15 -9.98
N LYS A 283 -11.95 14.06 -8.67
CA LYS A 283 -11.65 12.84 -7.93
C LYS A 283 -12.66 11.74 -8.25
N GLU A 284 -12.30 10.83 -9.13
CA GLU A 284 -13.12 9.65 -9.40
C GLU A 284 -12.98 8.54 -8.34
N LYS A 285 -14.10 7.92 -7.97
CA LYS A 285 -14.20 7.07 -6.76
C LYS A 285 -13.72 5.62 -6.89
N THR A 286 -12.61 5.24 -7.51
CA THR A 286 -12.31 3.80 -7.78
C THR A 286 -13.46 3.13 -8.60
N PRO A 287 -13.24 2.08 -9.40
CA PRO A 287 -14.35 1.34 -10.01
C PRO A 287 -14.99 0.34 -9.03
N LEU A 288 -16.33 0.23 -9.03
CA LEU A 288 -17.02 -0.84 -8.32
C LEU A 288 -16.77 -2.15 -9.08
N MET A 289 -16.52 -3.24 -8.36
CA MET A 289 -16.31 -4.54 -8.99
C MET A 289 -17.66 -5.09 -9.48
N PRO A 290 -17.75 -5.68 -10.69
CA PRO A 290 -18.94 -6.41 -11.10
C PRO A 290 -19.27 -7.53 -10.10
N VAL A 291 -20.56 -7.75 -9.86
CA VAL A 291 -21.05 -8.74 -8.89
C VAL A 291 -20.52 -10.13 -9.21
N SER A 292 -20.74 -10.60 -10.44
CA SER A 292 -20.26 -11.89 -10.94
C SER A 292 -18.77 -12.11 -10.68
N ILE A 293 -17.93 -11.10 -10.90
CA ILE A 293 -16.48 -11.18 -10.67
C ILE A 293 -16.16 -11.25 -9.17
N CYS A 294 -16.81 -10.44 -8.34
CA CYS A 294 -16.55 -10.43 -6.91
C CYS A 294 -16.96 -11.76 -6.26
N LEU A 295 -18.17 -12.24 -6.57
CA LEU A 295 -18.68 -13.51 -6.07
C LEU A 295 -17.88 -14.70 -6.60
N HIS A 296 -17.43 -14.67 -7.86
CA HIS A 296 -16.49 -15.67 -8.39
C HIS A 296 -15.18 -15.68 -7.60
N SER A 297 -14.62 -14.51 -7.29
CA SER A 297 -13.38 -14.38 -6.52
C SER A 297 -13.53 -14.95 -5.11
N ILE A 298 -14.63 -14.64 -4.43
CA ILE A 298 -14.94 -15.12 -3.07
C ILE A 298 -15.17 -16.64 -3.10
N SER A 299 -16.00 -17.13 -4.02
CA SER A 299 -16.30 -18.56 -4.18
C SER A 299 -15.04 -19.38 -4.46
N SER A 300 -14.21 -18.92 -5.40
CA SER A 300 -12.94 -19.56 -5.74
C SER A 300 -11.96 -19.54 -4.57
N ALA A 301 -11.93 -18.45 -3.79
CA ALA A 301 -11.10 -18.36 -2.60
C ALA A 301 -11.57 -19.33 -1.50
N LEU A 302 -12.87 -19.42 -1.25
CA LEU A 302 -13.46 -20.39 -0.32
C LEU A 302 -13.15 -21.83 -0.76
N TYR A 303 -13.31 -22.12 -2.05
CA TYR A 303 -12.98 -23.43 -2.61
C TYR A 303 -11.50 -23.76 -2.40
N PHE A 304 -10.59 -22.83 -2.70
CA PHE A 304 -9.16 -23.06 -2.54
C PHE A 304 -8.81 -23.42 -1.09
N VAL A 305 -9.26 -22.60 -0.12
CA VAL A 305 -8.89 -22.84 1.29
C VAL A 305 -9.52 -24.12 1.84
N ARG A 306 -10.76 -24.42 1.45
CA ARG A 306 -11.49 -25.62 1.87
C ARG A 306 -10.87 -26.89 1.30
N CYS A 307 -10.58 -26.91 0.00
CA CYS A 307 -10.16 -28.13 -0.70
C CYS A 307 -8.65 -28.36 -0.64
N TYR A 308 -7.84 -27.30 -0.57
CA TYR A 308 -6.38 -27.40 -0.65
C TYR A 308 -5.64 -26.95 0.60
N GLY A 309 -6.25 -26.14 1.48
CA GLY A 309 -5.54 -25.50 2.59
C GLY A 309 -4.78 -26.49 3.49
N THR A 310 -5.52 -27.42 4.11
CA THR A 310 -4.95 -28.42 5.03
C THR A 310 -3.99 -29.37 4.34
N ALA A 311 -4.33 -29.85 3.15
CA ALA A 311 -3.47 -30.76 2.38
C ALA A 311 -2.16 -30.07 1.96
N LEU A 312 -2.21 -28.79 1.57
CA LEU A 312 -1.04 -28.01 1.20
C LEU A 312 -0.14 -27.76 2.41
N ARG A 313 -0.71 -27.46 3.58
CA ARG A 313 0.03 -27.36 4.84
C ARG A 313 0.75 -28.67 5.17
N GLN A 314 0.01 -29.78 5.17
CA GLN A 314 0.59 -31.10 5.42
C GLN A 314 1.74 -31.43 4.45
N TYR A 315 1.55 -31.16 3.16
CA TYR A 315 2.57 -31.36 2.14
C TYR A 315 3.82 -30.51 2.38
N LEU A 316 3.67 -29.25 2.80
CA LEU A 316 4.80 -28.38 3.18
C LEU A 316 5.59 -28.95 4.36
N SER A 317 4.89 -29.44 5.39
CA SER A 317 5.49 -30.11 6.54
C SER A 317 6.33 -31.33 6.11
N ASP A 318 5.77 -32.16 5.23
CA ASP A 318 6.42 -33.39 4.79
C ASP A 318 7.60 -33.13 3.85
N LEU A 319 7.52 -32.10 3.01
CA LEU A 319 8.65 -31.61 2.24
C LEU A 319 9.76 -31.09 3.15
N SER A 320 9.44 -30.33 4.20
CA SER A 320 10.43 -29.86 5.18
C SER A 320 11.16 -31.02 5.85
N LYS A 321 10.42 -32.05 6.30
CA LYS A 321 11.01 -33.26 6.90
C LYS A 321 11.90 -34.01 5.90
N SER A 322 11.51 -34.06 4.62
CA SER A 322 12.30 -34.69 3.57
C SER A 322 13.60 -33.94 3.29
N GLU A 323 13.56 -32.60 3.27
CA GLU A 323 14.77 -31.75 3.21
C GLU A 323 15.71 -32.00 4.39
N GLU A 324 15.19 -32.04 5.61
CA GLU A 324 15.97 -32.31 6.82
C GLU A 324 16.64 -33.69 6.78
N LYS A 325 15.90 -34.73 6.35
CA LYS A 325 16.46 -36.07 6.14
C LYS A 325 17.60 -36.04 5.12
N ARG A 326 17.42 -35.31 4.02
CA ARG A 326 18.45 -35.18 2.98
C ARG A 326 19.69 -34.46 3.48
N ILE A 327 19.52 -33.36 4.21
CA ILE A 327 20.63 -32.60 4.82
C ILE A 327 21.42 -33.50 5.78
N LYS A 328 20.74 -34.25 6.65
CA LYS A 328 21.37 -35.23 7.56
C LYS A 328 22.13 -36.30 6.78
N SER A 329 21.54 -36.86 5.72
CA SER A 329 22.19 -37.90 4.90
C SER A 329 23.46 -37.42 4.19
N LEU A 330 23.53 -36.13 3.86
CA LEU A 330 24.71 -35.52 3.23
C LEU A 330 25.79 -35.14 4.25
N GLY A 331 25.53 -35.26 5.55
CA GLY A 331 26.47 -34.89 6.61
C GLY A 331 26.82 -33.39 6.63
N ILE A 332 25.96 -32.54 6.06
CA ILE A 332 26.20 -31.09 5.96
C ILE A 332 25.42 -30.31 7.02
N LEU A 333 26.01 -29.22 7.50
CA LEU A 333 25.32 -28.27 8.37
C LEU A 333 24.20 -27.55 7.60
N LEU A 334 23.13 -27.12 8.29
CA LEU A 334 22.02 -26.37 7.68
C LEU A 334 22.50 -25.07 7.02
N SER A 335 23.51 -24.41 7.60
CA SER A 335 24.17 -23.24 7.00
C SER A 335 24.82 -23.53 5.64
N THR A 336 25.32 -24.77 5.45
CA THR A 336 26.00 -25.23 4.22
C THR A 336 25.02 -25.76 3.18
N SER A 337 23.81 -26.16 3.60
CA SER A 337 22.72 -26.62 2.71
C SER A 337 22.41 -25.63 1.57
N ARG A 338 22.69 -24.33 1.76
CA ARG A 338 22.53 -23.27 0.75
C ARG A 338 23.18 -23.60 -0.58
N ARG A 339 24.39 -24.17 -0.55
CA ARG A 339 25.14 -24.52 -1.78
C ARG A 339 24.51 -25.70 -2.53
N TYR A 340 23.69 -26.48 -1.83
CA TYR A 340 23.03 -27.68 -2.34
C TYR A 340 21.51 -27.49 -2.42
N ASN A 341 21.00 -26.27 -2.23
CA ASN A 341 19.57 -25.99 -2.05
C ASN A 341 18.75 -26.62 -3.18
N SER A 342 19.14 -26.40 -4.44
CA SER A 342 18.43 -27.00 -5.59
C SER A 342 18.38 -28.52 -5.55
N LYS A 343 19.49 -29.19 -5.20
CA LYS A 343 19.57 -30.66 -5.17
C LYS A 343 18.77 -31.26 -4.00
N ILE A 344 18.84 -30.62 -2.83
CA ILE A 344 18.07 -31.02 -1.64
C ILE A 344 16.58 -30.91 -1.93
N LYS A 345 16.19 -29.85 -2.62
CA LYS A 345 14.82 -29.53 -2.98
C LYS A 345 14.23 -30.45 -4.05
N CYS A 346 14.99 -30.75 -5.10
CA CYS A 346 14.59 -31.77 -6.08
C CYS A 346 14.41 -33.13 -5.38
N TYR A 347 15.38 -33.52 -4.55
CA TYR A 347 15.26 -34.76 -3.76
C TYR A 347 14.00 -34.75 -2.88
N ALA A 348 13.74 -33.67 -2.14
CA ALA A 348 12.58 -33.59 -1.27
C ALA A 348 11.27 -33.73 -2.06
N TYR A 349 11.17 -33.07 -3.20
CA TYR A 349 10.01 -33.19 -4.09
C TYR A 349 9.82 -34.60 -4.65
N GLU A 350 10.90 -35.23 -5.13
CA GLU A 350 10.87 -36.60 -5.67
C GLU A 350 10.57 -37.68 -4.63
N ASN A 351 10.83 -37.40 -3.35
CA ASN A 351 10.70 -38.35 -2.24
C ASN A 351 9.54 -38.04 -1.29
N THR A 352 8.70 -37.05 -1.61
CA THR A 352 7.50 -36.73 -0.84
C THR A 352 6.28 -36.84 -1.73
N GLU A 353 5.37 -37.74 -1.37
CA GLU A 353 4.12 -37.95 -2.09
C GLU A 353 3.23 -36.70 -2.04
N ILE A 354 2.67 -36.31 -3.19
CA ILE A 354 1.72 -35.20 -3.29
C ILE A 354 0.35 -35.71 -2.82
N PRO A 355 -0.28 -35.08 -1.81
CA PRO A 355 -1.63 -35.47 -1.39
C PRO A 355 -2.63 -35.43 -2.55
N PRO A 356 -3.56 -36.40 -2.64
CA PRO A 356 -4.48 -36.52 -3.76
C PRO A 356 -5.36 -35.28 -3.96
N GLU A 357 -5.67 -34.56 -2.88
CA GLU A 357 -6.43 -33.31 -2.91
C GLU A 357 -5.71 -32.22 -3.72
N LEU A 358 -4.38 -32.22 -3.74
CA LEU A 358 -3.57 -31.21 -4.43
C LEU A 358 -3.34 -31.55 -5.91
N LYS A 359 -3.80 -32.71 -6.40
CA LYS A 359 -3.59 -33.16 -7.78
C LYS A 359 -4.07 -32.13 -8.80
N ASN A 360 -5.19 -31.46 -8.53
CA ASN A 360 -5.78 -30.45 -9.42
C ASN A 360 -4.97 -29.16 -9.50
N LEU A 361 -4.03 -28.92 -8.56
CA LEU A 361 -3.14 -27.76 -8.63
C LEU A 361 -1.98 -27.97 -9.62
N ASN A 362 -1.81 -29.17 -10.19
CA ASN A 362 -0.74 -29.49 -11.13
C ASN A 362 0.64 -29.03 -10.63
N ILE A 363 0.99 -29.42 -9.40
CA ILE A 363 2.27 -29.06 -8.78
C ILE A 363 3.38 -29.91 -9.40
N THR A 364 4.26 -29.28 -10.16
CA THR A 364 5.33 -29.96 -10.92
C THR A 364 6.73 -29.78 -10.32
N SER A 365 6.87 -28.91 -9.33
CA SER A 365 8.16 -28.68 -8.70
C SER A 365 8.07 -28.07 -7.30
N TRP A 366 9.16 -28.18 -6.55
CA TRP A 366 9.34 -27.43 -5.31
C TRP A 366 9.95 -26.03 -5.52
N ILE A 367 10.72 -25.82 -6.59
CA ILE A 367 11.42 -24.55 -6.90
C ILE A 367 10.98 -24.00 -8.26
N LYS A 368 11.08 -22.69 -8.39
CA LYS A 368 11.23 -22.04 -9.69
C LYS A 368 12.59 -22.36 -10.33
N ARG A 369 12.63 -22.32 -11.66
CA ARG A 369 13.86 -21.92 -12.37
C ARG A 369 14.09 -20.43 -12.04
N ASP A 370 15.34 -20.00 -11.85
CA ASP A 370 15.75 -18.72 -11.23
C ASP A 370 15.34 -17.42 -11.98
N ASP A 371 14.37 -17.49 -12.88
CA ASP A 371 13.79 -16.41 -13.67
C ASP A 371 13.03 -15.44 -12.74
N ALA A 372 13.46 -14.18 -12.68
CA ALA A 372 12.94 -13.18 -11.75
C ALA A 372 11.46 -12.76 -11.95
N SER A 373 10.79 -13.23 -13.02
CA SER A 373 9.39 -12.91 -13.35
C SER A 373 8.55 -14.18 -13.40
N SER A 374 7.57 -14.34 -12.51
CA SER A 374 6.57 -15.41 -12.62
C SER A 374 5.56 -15.03 -13.69
N ASP A 375 5.46 -15.84 -14.72
CA ASP A 375 4.52 -15.66 -15.82
C ASP A 375 3.24 -16.49 -15.61
N PHE A 376 2.11 -16.04 -16.15
CA PHE A 376 0.83 -16.76 -16.07
C PHE A 376 0.93 -18.15 -16.71
N SER A 377 1.80 -18.33 -17.72
CA SER A 377 2.01 -19.61 -18.39
C SER A 377 2.42 -20.73 -17.43
N GLU A 378 3.08 -20.39 -16.32
CA GLU A 378 3.43 -21.33 -15.24
C GLU A 378 2.17 -21.88 -14.53
N LEU A 379 1.08 -21.12 -14.45
CA LEU A 379 -0.19 -21.60 -13.90
C LEU A 379 -0.84 -22.67 -14.79
N ARG A 380 -0.59 -22.62 -16.10
CA ARG A 380 -1.18 -23.53 -17.09
C ARG A 380 -0.33 -24.78 -17.29
N ASN A 381 0.99 -24.63 -17.33
CA ASN A 381 1.95 -25.69 -17.63
C ASN A 381 2.39 -26.50 -16.40
N GLY A 382 2.03 -26.05 -15.19
CA GLY A 382 2.35 -26.69 -13.92
C GLY A 382 3.14 -25.77 -13.01
N MET A 383 2.68 -25.67 -11.76
CA MET A 383 3.16 -24.66 -10.83
C MET A 383 4.13 -25.22 -9.78
N SER A 384 4.97 -24.34 -9.24
CA SER A 384 5.78 -24.70 -8.07
C SER A 384 4.97 -24.64 -6.78
N VAL A 385 5.37 -25.35 -5.72
CA VAL A 385 4.70 -25.22 -4.41
C VAL A 385 4.75 -23.79 -3.87
N GLY A 386 5.82 -23.03 -4.16
CA GLY A 386 5.87 -21.61 -3.81
C GLY A 386 4.75 -20.78 -4.45
N MET A 387 4.28 -21.16 -5.64
CA MET A 387 3.10 -20.56 -6.27
C MET A 387 1.81 -21.01 -5.59
N ALA A 388 1.68 -22.29 -5.24
CA ALA A 388 0.53 -22.79 -4.49
C ALA A 388 0.36 -22.07 -3.13
N VAL A 389 1.45 -21.86 -2.38
CA VAL A 389 1.44 -21.05 -1.14
C VAL A 389 1.00 -19.61 -1.41
N ARG A 390 1.45 -19.05 -2.53
CA ARG A 390 1.07 -17.69 -2.93
C ARG A 390 -0.40 -17.60 -3.35
N LEU A 391 -0.98 -18.63 -3.96
CA LEU A 391 -2.43 -18.75 -4.19
C LEU A 391 -3.18 -18.86 -2.86
N TYR A 392 -2.71 -19.66 -1.90
CA TYR A 392 -3.34 -19.75 -0.57
C TYR A 392 -3.32 -18.39 0.14
N THR A 393 -2.19 -17.67 0.05
CA THR A 393 -2.05 -16.31 0.57
C THR A 393 -3.07 -15.35 -0.06
N ALA A 394 -3.27 -15.42 -1.37
CA ALA A 394 -4.25 -14.59 -2.07
C ALA A 394 -5.68 -14.96 -1.71
N ALA A 395 -6.01 -16.25 -1.65
CA ALA A 395 -7.34 -16.74 -1.27
C ALA A 395 -7.72 -16.22 0.12
N MET A 396 -6.85 -16.41 1.13
CA MET A 396 -7.13 -15.94 2.48
C MET A 396 -7.18 -14.42 2.58
N TRP A 397 -6.36 -13.71 1.81
CA TRP A 397 -6.45 -12.25 1.71
C TRP A 397 -7.79 -11.79 1.14
N ILE A 398 -8.28 -12.42 0.06
CA ILE A 398 -9.57 -12.09 -0.58
C ILE A 398 -10.72 -12.31 0.42
N LEU A 399 -10.73 -13.44 1.13
CA LEU A 399 -11.75 -13.73 2.13
C LEU A 399 -11.76 -12.69 3.25
N LEU A 400 -10.61 -12.43 3.88
CA LEU A 400 -10.56 -11.44 4.95
C LEU A 400 -10.89 -10.03 4.46
N ALA A 401 -10.45 -9.64 3.26
CA ALA A 401 -10.79 -8.33 2.69
C ALA A 401 -12.29 -8.19 2.39
N SER A 402 -12.93 -9.26 1.94
CA SER A 402 -14.36 -9.28 1.58
C SER A 402 -15.24 -9.30 2.83
N PHE A 403 -14.89 -10.09 3.84
CA PHE A 403 -15.75 -10.30 5.01
C PHE A 403 -15.47 -9.36 6.18
N SER A 404 -14.26 -8.79 6.33
CA SER A 404 -13.97 -7.83 7.42
C SER A 404 -14.09 -6.36 6.99
N SER A 405 -14.30 -6.11 5.69
CA SER A 405 -14.18 -4.77 5.08
C SER A 405 -12.83 -4.10 5.41
N GLY A 406 -11.79 -4.84 5.79
CA GLY A 406 -10.54 -4.28 6.28
C GLY A 406 -9.83 -3.38 5.28
N ARG A 407 -9.20 -2.29 5.75
CA ARG A 407 -8.25 -1.53 4.90
C ARG A 407 -7.01 -2.39 4.67
N SER A 408 -6.35 -2.25 3.51
CA SER A 408 -5.11 -3.01 3.21
C SER A 408 -4.09 -2.94 4.34
N THR A 409 -3.90 -1.76 4.92
CA THR A 409 -2.98 -1.56 6.05
C THR A 409 -3.40 -2.33 7.29
N SER A 410 -4.70 -2.40 7.60
CA SER A 410 -5.21 -3.16 8.75
C SER A 410 -4.99 -4.65 8.56
N LEU A 411 -5.29 -5.17 7.37
CA LEU A 411 -5.05 -6.57 7.00
C LEU A 411 -3.55 -6.92 7.00
N GLN A 412 -2.69 -6.02 6.51
CA GLN A 412 -1.22 -6.21 6.55
C GLN A 412 -0.68 -6.27 7.98
N THR A 413 -1.37 -5.66 8.96
CA THR A 413 -0.96 -5.62 10.36
C THR A 413 -1.58 -6.71 11.23
N LEU A 414 -2.43 -7.58 10.68
CA LEU A 414 -3.02 -8.69 11.42
C LEU A 414 -1.93 -9.56 12.04
N LYS A 415 -2.11 -9.90 13.32
CA LYS A 415 -1.24 -10.80 14.07
C LYS A 415 -1.64 -12.26 13.84
N ARG A 416 -0.77 -13.23 14.13
CA ARG A 416 -1.10 -14.65 13.93
C ARG A 416 -2.27 -15.08 14.83
N ASN A 417 -2.36 -14.53 16.04
CA ASN A 417 -3.46 -14.75 16.97
C ASN A 417 -4.66 -13.80 16.76
N CYS A 418 -4.87 -13.27 15.55
CA CYS A 418 -5.96 -12.33 15.29
C CYS A 418 -7.35 -12.98 15.26
N PHE A 419 -7.45 -14.29 15.12
CA PHE A 419 -8.70 -15.02 15.18
C PHE A 419 -9.03 -15.34 16.65
N VAL A 420 -10.16 -14.84 17.14
CA VAL A 420 -10.58 -15.04 18.53
C VAL A 420 -12.04 -15.46 18.59
N GLN A 421 -12.39 -16.23 19.63
CA GLN A 421 -13.77 -16.49 19.99
C GLN A 421 -14.17 -15.51 21.10
N SER A 422 -15.27 -14.81 20.90
CA SER A 422 -15.82 -13.88 21.87
C SER A 422 -16.24 -14.63 23.14
N PRO A 423 -15.75 -14.22 24.33
CA PRO A 423 -16.15 -14.84 25.58
C PRO A 423 -17.57 -14.46 26.00
N VAL A 424 -18.21 -13.51 25.30
CA VAL A 424 -19.53 -12.97 25.66
C VAL A 424 -20.65 -13.79 25.02
N ASP A 425 -20.52 -14.09 23.74
CA ASP A 425 -21.56 -14.73 22.92
C ASP A 425 -21.09 -16.00 22.21
N GLY A 426 -19.80 -16.35 22.33
CA GLY A 426 -19.21 -17.53 21.68
C GLY A 426 -19.03 -17.37 20.16
N LEU A 427 -19.32 -16.20 19.60
CA LEU A 427 -19.13 -15.92 18.18
C LEU A 427 -17.66 -15.69 17.83
N PHE A 428 -17.36 -15.70 16.53
CA PHE A 428 -15.99 -15.63 16.04
C PHE A 428 -15.66 -14.26 15.48
N ASP A 429 -14.45 -13.82 15.80
CA ASP A 429 -14.04 -12.44 15.61
C ASP A 429 -12.62 -12.36 15.03
N LEU A 430 -12.38 -11.27 14.30
CA LEU A 430 -11.08 -10.84 13.83
C LEU A 430 -10.62 -9.59 14.59
N VAL A 431 -9.51 -9.71 15.31
CA VAL A 431 -8.83 -8.60 15.99
C VAL A 431 -7.93 -7.88 15.00
N MET A 432 -8.22 -6.60 14.74
CA MET A 432 -7.49 -5.80 13.76
C MET A 432 -7.19 -4.40 14.28
N LYS A 433 -6.16 -3.77 13.71
CA LYS A 433 -5.76 -2.40 14.03
C LYS A 433 -6.27 -1.40 12.98
N ILE A 434 -6.90 -0.29 13.38
CA ILE A 434 -7.43 0.71 12.44
C ILE A 434 -6.53 1.96 12.33
N PRO A 435 -5.93 2.23 11.15
CA PRO A 435 -4.97 3.33 10.97
C PRO A 435 -5.53 4.73 10.68
N LYS A 436 -6.81 4.85 10.33
CA LYS A 436 -7.38 6.13 9.87
C LYS A 436 -8.29 6.82 10.88
N SER A 437 -8.82 6.10 11.87
CA SER A 437 -9.67 6.63 12.93
C SER A 437 -8.89 6.98 14.21
N SER A 438 -7.70 6.41 14.42
CA SER A 438 -6.91 6.74 15.61
C SER A 438 -6.12 8.03 15.36
N GLU A 439 -6.41 9.04 16.18
CA GLU A 439 -5.52 10.21 16.37
C GLU A 439 -4.25 9.85 17.15
N ARG A 440 -4.08 8.56 17.47
CA ARG A 440 -2.97 7.97 18.20
C ARG A 440 -1.99 7.30 17.23
N ILE A 441 -0.70 7.38 17.57
CA ILE A 441 0.39 6.67 16.87
C ILE A 441 0.19 5.14 16.99
N GLU A 442 -0.20 4.70 18.18
CA GLU A 442 -0.71 3.36 18.45
C GLU A 442 -2.12 3.24 17.86
N LEU A 443 -2.33 2.23 17.02
CA LEU A 443 -3.64 2.01 16.44
C LEU A 443 -4.55 1.36 17.46
N GLU A 444 -5.80 1.82 17.47
CA GLU A 444 -6.86 1.17 18.22
C GLU A 444 -7.05 -0.26 17.68
N GLU A 445 -6.94 -1.22 18.59
CA GLU A 445 -7.39 -2.59 18.35
C GLU A 445 -8.91 -2.61 18.41
N VAL A 446 -9.49 -3.13 17.34
CA VAL A 446 -10.92 -3.35 17.22
C VAL A 446 -11.17 -4.82 16.94
N VAL A 447 -12.40 -5.23 17.22
CA VAL A 447 -12.88 -6.58 16.98
C VAL A 447 -13.96 -6.52 15.90
N ARG A 448 -13.91 -7.40 14.90
CA ARG A 448 -14.89 -7.49 13.81
C ARG A 448 -15.42 -8.91 13.67
N PRO A 449 -16.74 -9.12 13.62
CA PRO A 449 -17.30 -10.46 13.49
C PRO A 449 -16.93 -11.06 12.15
N ILE A 450 -16.66 -12.36 12.16
CA ILE A 450 -16.41 -13.19 10.98
C ILE A 450 -17.21 -14.48 11.06
N PRO A 451 -17.58 -15.09 9.92
CA PRO A 451 -18.17 -16.42 9.92
C PRO A 451 -17.24 -17.47 10.55
N GLU A 452 -17.82 -18.46 11.24
CA GLU A 452 -17.11 -19.61 11.83
C GLU A 452 -16.15 -20.29 10.84
N LEU A 453 -16.60 -20.53 9.61
CA LEU A 453 -15.75 -21.12 8.57
C LEU A 453 -14.47 -20.31 8.32
N LEU A 454 -14.53 -18.97 8.38
CA LEU A 454 -13.34 -18.13 8.20
C LEU A 454 -12.41 -18.16 9.41
N TYR A 455 -12.96 -18.40 10.61
CA TYR A 455 -12.16 -18.63 11.80
C TYR A 455 -11.34 -19.92 11.63
N ASP A 456 -11.98 -21.03 11.27
CA ASP A 456 -11.29 -22.32 11.06
C ASP A 456 -10.25 -22.26 9.94
N TYR A 457 -10.62 -21.72 8.77
CA TYR A 457 -9.68 -21.56 7.66
C TYR A 457 -8.54 -20.58 7.99
N GLY A 458 -8.85 -19.56 8.80
CA GLY A 458 -7.86 -18.61 9.32
C GLY A 458 -6.83 -19.27 10.22
N LEU A 459 -7.27 -20.15 11.12
CA LEU A 459 -6.40 -20.93 12.00
C LEU A 459 -5.50 -21.89 11.21
N ASP A 460 -6.04 -22.64 10.26
CA ASP A 460 -5.22 -23.53 9.41
C ASP A 460 -4.18 -22.74 8.58
N PHE A 461 -4.57 -21.58 8.05
CA PHE A 461 -3.62 -20.69 7.38
C PHE A 461 -2.54 -20.16 8.33
N ALA A 462 -2.89 -19.78 9.57
CA ALA A 462 -1.92 -19.35 10.58
C ALA A 462 -0.93 -20.48 10.94
N LEU A 463 -1.40 -21.72 11.05
CA LEU A 463 -0.54 -22.88 11.26
C LEU A 463 0.44 -23.09 10.10
N MET A 464 0.00 -22.93 8.86
CA MET A 464 0.89 -23.00 7.69
C MET A 464 1.98 -21.91 7.74
N VAL A 465 1.63 -20.69 8.15
CA VAL A 465 2.62 -19.61 8.37
C VAL A 465 3.64 -20.02 9.44
N CYS A 466 3.19 -20.60 10.55
CA CYS A 466 4.07 -21.12 11.61
C CYS A 466 5.03 -22.19 11.08
N GLU A 467 4.56 -23.13 10.26
CA GLU A 467 5.39 -24.17 9.66
C GLU A 467 6.48 -23.59 8.73
N LEU A 468 6.13 -22.58 7.92
CA LEU A 468 7.10 -21.88 7.06
C LEU A 468 8.16 -21.11 7.88
N GLU A 469 7.79 -20.58 9.03
CA GLU A 469 8.73 -19.92 9.94
C GLU A 469 9.63 -20.93 10.67
N GLN A 470 9.08 -22.04 11.14
CA GLN A 470 9.80 -23.13 11.78
C GLN A 470 10.84 -23.76 10.84
N ARG A 471 10.48 -23.96 9.56
CA ARG A 471 11.41 -24.40 8.51
C ARG A 471 12.62 -23.47 8.34
N ARG A 472 12.51 -22.23 8.84
CA ARG A 472 13.59 -21.25 8.85
C ARG A 472 14.27 -21.10 10.22
N GLY A 473 14.09 -22.08 11.09
CA GLY A 473 14.62 -22.08 12.45
C GLY A 473 14.08 -20.94 13.32
N PHE A 474 12.86 -20.45 13.03
CA PHE A 474 12.27 -19.33 13.74
C PHE A 474 10.91 -19.66 14.35
N ILE A 475 10.82 -19.50 15.66
CA ILE A 475 9.57 -19.58 16.41
C ILE A 475 9.46 -18.27 17.19
N GLY A 476 8.54 -17.40 16.77
CA GLY A 476 8.24 -16.16 17.50
C GLY A 476 6.90 -16.24 18.23
N ASN A 477 6.63 -15.23 19.05
CA ASN A 477 5.34 -15.08 19.74
C ASN A 477 4.23 -14.73 18.72
N GLU A 478 3.08 -15.40 18.82
CA GLU A 478 1.94 -15.18 17.94
C GLU A 478 1.37 -13.76 17.98
N SER A 479 1.46 -13.08 19.13
CA SER A 479 1.01 -11.69 19.27
C SER A 479 1.97 -10.67 18.63
N GLU A 480 3.21 -11.07 18.36
CA GLU A 480 4.21 -10.20 17.75
C GLU A 480 4.28 -10.37 16.23
N LEU A 481 4.06 -11.59 15.74
CA LEU A 481 4.21 -11.96 14.33
C LEU A 481 2.96 -11.70 13.51
N PHE A 482 3.15 -11.44 12.22
CA PHE A 482 2.08 -11.08 11.30
C PHE A 482 1.48 -12.33 10.65
N LEU A 483 0.15 -12.39 10.53
CA LEU A 483 -0.55 -13.43 9.75
C LEU A 483 -0.06 -13.42 8.30
N PHE A 484 -0.02 -12.24 7.69
CA PHE A 484 0.57 -12.03 6.36
C PHE A 484 2.03 -11.60 6.46
N GLY A 485 2.85 -12.43 7.12
CA GLY A 485 4.27 -12.22 7.30
C GLY A 485 5.11 -12.51 6.06
N SER A 486 6.31 -11.95 5.98
CA SER A 486 7.19 -12.13 4.81
C SER A 486 7.73 -13.55 4.62
N ALA A 487 7.47 -14.45 5.58
CA ALA A 487 7.64 -15.90 5.45
C ALA A 487 6.88 -16.45 4.22
N LEU A 488 5.75 -15.84 3.88
CA LEU A 488 4.90 -16.16 2.72
C LEU A 488 5.43 -15.62 1.37
N SER A 489 6.51 -14.83 1.38
CA SER A 489 7.09 -14.36 0.11
C SER A 489 7.71 -15.53 -0.63
N TYR A 490 7.60 -15.53 -1.96
CA TYR A 490 8.11 -16.63 -2.79
C TYR A 490 9.56 -16.99 -2.48
N ARG A 491 10.43 -15.98 -2.35
CA ARG A 491 11.83 -16.13 -1.96
C ARG A 491 12.01 -16.74 -0.56
N SER A 492 11.11 -16.43 0.36
CA SER A 492 11.14 -16.99 1.71
C SER A 492 10.71 -18.45 1.73
N VAL A 493 9.64 -18.80 1.02
CA VAL A 493 9.17 -20.18 0.85
C VAL A 493 10.23 -21.02 0.14
N SER A 494 10.96 -20.43 -0.81
CA SER A 494 11.99 -21.14 -1.58
C SER A 494 13.34 -21.30 -0.87
N ALA A 495 13.51 -20.88 0.39
CA ALA A 495 14.79 -20.96 1.10
C ALA A 495 14.69 -21.65 2.47
N ALA A 496 15.39 -22.77 2.65
CA ALA A 496 15.67 -23.33 3.98
C ALA A 496 16.90 -22.60 4.58
N ARG A 497 16.72 -21.82 5.65
CA ARG A 497 17.80 -21.01 6.25
C ARG A 497 17.69 -20.94 7.77
N GLU A 498 18.84 -20.85 8.43
CA GLU A 498 18.99 -20.68 9.88
C GLU A 498 19.46 -19.25 10.24
N ASP A 499 19.28 -18.26 9.36
CA ASP A 499 19.77 -16.87 9.57
C ASP A 499 18.77 -15.93 10.25
N GLY A 500 17.89 -16.51 11.08
CA GLY A 500 16.96 -15.80 11.95
C GLY A 500 15.75 -15.25 11.21
N GLY A 501 14.55 -15.64 11.65
CA GLY A 501 13.27 -15.13 11.14
C GLY A 501 13.01 -13.64 11.42
N GLU A 502 14.06 -12.81 11.52
CA GLU A 502 13.96 -11.35 11.48
C GLU A 502 13.17 -10.86 10.26
N VAL A 503 13.36 -11.52 9.11
CA VAL A 503 12.55 -11.23 7.92
C VAL A 503 11.07 -11.55 8.20
N SER A 504 10.77 -12.68 8.83
CA SER A 504 9.41 -13.12 9.20
C SER A 504 8.70 -12.18 10.18
N LYS A 505 9.45 -11.41 10.99
CA LYS A 505 8.91 -10.31 11.84
C LYS A 505 8.39 -9.10 11.05
N HIS A 506 8.22 -9.21 9.74
CA HIS A 506 7.79 -8.11 8.88
C HIS A 506 6.55 -8.51 8.06
N PRO A 507 5.60 -7.59 7.85
CA PRO A 507 4.45 -7.86 7.01
C PRO A 507 4.85 -7.95 5.53
N LEU A 508 4.06 -8.65 4.74
CA LEU A 508 4.19 -8.69 3.28
C LEU A 508 4.02 -7.30 2.65
N GLY A 509 4.80 -7.05 1.61
CA GLY A 509 4.67 -5.82 0.80
C GLY A 509 3.35 -5.77 0.05
N LYS A 510 2.78 -4.56 -0.08
CA LYS A 510 1.51 -4.34 -0.77
C LYS A 510 1.56 -4.80 -2.23
N ASP A 511 2.67 -4.54 -2.92
CA ASP A 511 2.84 -4.91 -4.33
C ASP A 511 2.87 -6.43 -4.50
N TYR A 512 3.49 -7.15 -3.56
CA TYR A 512 3.48 -8.62 -3.58
C TYR A 512 2.06 -9.16 -3.40
N LEU A 513 1.29 -8.62 -2.45
CA LEU A 513 -0.11 -9.01 -2.22
C LEU A 513 -0.99 -8.73 -3.43
N ASN A 514 -0.90 -7.54 -4.03
CA ASN A 514 -1.63 -7.21 -5.25
C ASN A 514 -1.28 -8.19 -6.38
N ASN A 515 0.01 -8.45 -6.61
CA ASN A 515 0.43 -9.40 -7.63
C ASN A 515 -0.02 -10.85 -7.32
N SER A 516 -0.20 -11.21 -6.04
CA SER A 516 -0.75 -12.52 -5.66
C SER A 516 -2.25 -12.60 -5.92
N ILE A 517 -3.00 -11.52 -5.69
CA ILE A 517 -4.41 -11.42 -6.09
C ILE A 517 -4.51 -11.54 -7.62
N ASP A 518 -3.66 -10.85 -8.36
CA ASP A 518 -3.65 -10.93 -9.83
C ASP A 518 -3.45 -12.37 -10.32
N MET A 519 -2.45 -13.06 -9.74
CA MET A 519 -2.17 -14.47 -10.02
C MET A 519 -3.36 -15.38 -9.66
N PHE A 520 -4.09 -15.05 -8.59
CA PHE A 520 -5.28 -15.79 -8.19
C PHE A 520 -6.45 -15.60 -9.17
N MET A 521 -6.61 -14.39 -9.74
CA MET A 521 -7.64 -14.14 -10.75
C MET A 521 -7.38 -14.92 -12.04
N ASP A 522 -6.12 -15.09 -12.44
CA ASP A 522 -5.74 -15.91 -13.58
C ASP A 522 -5.89 -17.40 -13.27
N TRP A 523 -5.45 -17.84 -12.08
CA TRP A 523 -5.59 -19.23 -11.66
C TRP A 523 -7.05 -19.68 -11.56
N SER A 524 -7.91 -18.87 -10.94
CA SER A 524 -9.33 -19.20 -10.72
C SER A 524 -10.18 -19.09 -11.98
N ASP A 525 -9.58 -18.75 -13.11
CA ASP A 525 -10.25 -18.42 -14.35
C ASP A 525 -11.43 -17.43 -14.18
N SER A 526 -11.22 -16.37 -13.39
CA SER A 526 -12.19 -15.27 -13.25
C SER A 526 -12.79 -14.80 -14.59
N PRO A 527 -14.11 -14.54 -14.65
CA PRO A 527 -14.78 -14.13 -15.88
C PRO A 527 -14.13 -12.92 -16.58
N LEU A 528 -14.13 -12.97 -17.91
CA LEU A 528 -13.69 -11.87 -18.77
C LEU A 528 -14.83 -10.87 -19.00
N ILE A 529 -14.46 -9.59 -19.10
CA ILE A 529 -15.31 -8.52 -19.61
C ILE A 529 -14.77 -8.16 -20.99
N GLY A 530 -15.43 -8.64 -22.04
CA GLY A 530 -14.88 -8.63 -23.39
C GLY A 530 -13.61 -9.48 -23.48
N ASP A 531 -12.50 -8.89 -23.91
CA ASP A 531 -11.18 -9.53 -24.03
C ASP A 531 -10.28 -9.31 -22.79
N LYS A 532 -10.83 -8.77 -21.69
CA LYS A 532 -10.07 -8.32 -20.52
C LYS A 532 -10.53 -9.01 -19.25
N ARG A 533 -9.62 -9.14 -18.29
CA ARG A 533 -9.93 -9.66 -16.96
C ARG A 533 -9.91 -8.55 -15.92
N TRP A 534 -10.82 -8.60 -14.97
CA TRP A 534 -10.81 -7.65 -13.86
C TRP A 534 -9.81 -8.11 -12.80
N TYR A 535 -8.76 -7.32 -12.57
CA TYR A 535 -7.76 -7.59 -11.52
C TYR A 535 -8.01 -6.67 -10.33
N PRO A 536 -8.64 -7.16 -9.25
CA PRO A 536 -9.15 -6.30 -8.20
C PRO A 536 -8.07 -5.90 -7.20
N SER A 537 -8.18 -4.67 -6.70
CA SER A 537 -7.43 -4.23 -5.52
C SER A 537 -8.17 -4.57 -4.22
N THR A 538 -7.46 -4.63 -3.09
CA THR A 538 -8.09 -4.78 -1.76
C THR A 538 -9.18 -3.73 -1.50
N HIS A 539 -9.01 -2.52 -2.04
CA HIS A 539 -9.98 -1.44 -1.86
C HIS A 539 -11.32 -1.73 -2.54
N GLN A 540 -11.31 -2.47 -3.65
CA GLN A 540 -12.52 -2.83 -4.38
C GLN A 540 -13.35 -3.90 -3.64
N PHE A 541 -12.71 -4.86 -2.96
CA PHE A 541 -13.42 -5.78 -2.05
C PHE A 541 -14.08 -5.03 -0.89
N ARG A 542 -13.34 -4.12 -0.24
CA ARG A 542 -13.89 -3.27 0.82
C ARG A 542 -15.08 -2.42 0.35
N ARG A 543 -15.00 -1.86 -0.87
CA ARG A 543 -16.08 -1.05 -1.43
C ARG A 543 -17.28 -1.91 -1.84
N PHE A 544 -17.03 -3.07 -2.44
CA PHE A 544 -18.09 -4.04 -2.74
C PHE A 544 -18.87 -4.41 -1.49
N PHE A 545 -18.20 -4.73 -0.38
CA PHE A 545 -18.84 -4.96 0.91
C PHE A 545 -19.72 -3.78 1.34
N ALA A 546 -19.20 -2.55 1.26
CA ALA A 546 -19.95 -1.37 1.69
C ALA A 546 -21.21 -1.12 0.85
N VAL A 547 -21.10 -1.27 -0.47
CA VAL A 547 -22.24 -1.14 -1.39
C VAL A 547 -23.25 -2.25 -1.13
N LEU A 548 -22.81 -3.50 -1.03
CA LEU A 548 -23.69 -4.64 -0.79
C LEU A 548 -24.42 -4.49 0.55
N TYR A 549 -23.70 -4.22 1.64
CA TYR A 549 -24.27 -4.07 2.97
C TYR A 549 -25.29 -2.92 3.03
N PHE A 550 -24.96 -1.77 2.44
CA PHE A 550 -25.85 -0.61 2.46
C PHE A 550 -27.16 -0.86 1.72
N ASN A 551 -27.09 -1.48 0.53
CA ASN A 551 -28.29 -1.78 -0.26
C ASN A 551 -29.14 -2.89 0.38
N PHE A 552 -28.52 -3.93 0.96
CA PHE A 552 -29.25 -5.04 1.59
C PHE A 552 -29.77 -4.75 3.00
N SER A 553 -29.45 -3.58 3.56
CA SER A 553 -29.96 -3.12 4.87
C SER A 553 -31.01 -2.02 4.74
N ASP A 554 -31.57 -1.80 3.54
CA ASP A 554 -32.56 -0.74 3.25
C ASP A 554 -32.13 0.63 3.79
N GLN A 555 -30.84 0.94 3.70
CA GLN A 555 -30.21 2.17 4.22
C GLN A 555 -30.28 2.37 5.75
N THR A 556 -30.88 1.44 6.50
CA THR A 556 -30.96 1.49 7.96
C THR A 556 -29.65 1.09 8.65
N GLY A 557 -28.78 0.33 7.96
CA GLY A 557 -27.52 -0.20 8.49
C GLY A 557 -26.31 0.75 8.40
N LEU A 558 -26.49 2.06 8.21
CA LEU A 558 -25.37 2.97 7.95
C LEU A 558 -24.42 3.11 9.14
N ASP A 559 -24.95 3.07 10.37
CA ASP A 559 -24.16 3.15 11.61
C ASP A 559 -23.32 1.89 11.81
N GLU A 560 -23.92 0.71 11.61
CA GLU A 560 -23.26 -0.59 11.64
C GLU A 560 -22.18 -0.68 10.57
N LEU A 561 -22.48 -0.21 9.35
CA LEU A 561 -21.51 -0.16 8.27
C LEU A 561 -20.35 0.79 8.61
N SER A 562 -20.66 1.96 9.19
CA SER A 562 -19.66 2.94 9.62
C SER A 562 -18.73 2.34 10.69
N TRP A 563 -19.31 1.62 11.66
CA TRP A 563 -18.58 0.87 12.66
C TRP A 563 -17.71 -0.19 12.00
N PHE A 564 -18.26 -1.03 11.13
CA PHE A 564 -17.53 -2.09 10.43
C PHE A 564 -16.34 -1.55 9.65
N MET A 565 -16.57 -0.45 8.93
CA MET A 565 -15.56 0.25 8.14
C MET A 565 -14.54 1.02 9.00
N GLY A 566 -14.84 1.32 10.26
CA GLY A 566 -14.03 2.21 11.09
C GLY A 566 -13.93 3.60 10.46
N HIS A 567 -15.08 4.17 10.14
CA HIS A 567 -15.25 5.57 9.76
C HIS A 567 -15.67 6.36 11.00
N SER A 568 -15.10 7.56 11.15
CA SER A 568 -15.45 8.47 12.23
C SER A 568 -16.55 9.46 11.85
N ASN A 569 -16.96 9.47 10.58
CA ASN A 569 -18.03 10.31 10.05
C ASN A 569 -18.91 9.47 9.11
N LEU A 570 -20.22 9.55 9.30
CA LEU A 570 -21.22 8.90 8.45
C LEU A 570 -21.19 9.42 7.01
N ASP A 571 -20.84 10.68 6.75
CA ASP A 571 -20.68 11.19 5.37
C ASP A 571 -19.59 10.42 4.62
N GLN A 572 -18.55 9.98 5.33
CA GLN A 572 -17.51 9.16 4.73
C GLN A 572 -18.06 7.79 4.36
N THR A 573 -18.89 7.18 5.21
CA THR A 573 -19.53 5.88 4.95
C THR A 573 -20.53 6.00 3.82
N PHE A 574 -21.38 7.02 3.86
CA PHE A 574 -22.33 7.35 2.81
C PHE A 574 -21.60 7.56 1.48
N HIS A 575 -20.56 8.40 1.40
CA HIS A 575 -19.79 8.57 0.17
C HIS A 575 -19.16 7.28 -0.39
N TYR A 576 -18.90 6.27 0.44
CA TYR A 576 -18.43 4.95 -0.02
C TYR A 576 -19.57 4.10 -0.62
N ALA A 577 -20.78 4.23 -0.09
CA ALA A 577 -21.98 3.49 -0.50
C ALA A 577 -22.79 4.20 -1.61
N GLU A 578 -22.78 5.53 -1.63
CA GLU A 578 -23.61 6.45 -2.44
C GLU A 578 -23.28 6.44 -3.93
N VAL A 579 -22.17 5.84 -4.39
CA VAL A 579 -22.10 5.56 -5.83
C VAL A 579 -23.09 4.45 -6.07
N SER A 580 -24.32 4.86 -6.39
CA SER A 580 -25.40 4.00 -6.81
C SER A 580 -24.82 3.03 -7.82
N PRO A 581 -24.71 1.73 -7.52
CA PRO A 581 -24.83 0.75 -8.59
C PRO A 581 -26.06 1.15 -9.43
N ASP A 582 -25.97 0.98 -10.75
CA ASP A 582 -27.19 1.05 -11.56
C ASP A 582 -28.14 -0.07 -11.10
N ASP A 583 -29.43 0.10 -11.39
CA ASP A 583 -30.47 -0.87 -11.02
C ASP A 583 -30.09 -2.28 -11.54
N GLU A 584 -29.46 -2.36 -12.72
CA GLU A 584 -28.94 -3.61 -13.30
C GLU A 584 -27.93 -4.33 -12.40
N TRP A 585 -26.99 -3.61 -11.77
CA TRP A 585 -26.03 -4.20 -10.87
C TRP A 585 -26.69 -4.69 -9.57
N ILE A 586 -27.68 -3.96 -9.04
CA ILE A 586 -28.43 -4.38 -7.85
C ILE A 586 -29.23 -5.65 -8.16
N ASP A 587 -29.96 -5.65 -9.27
CA ASP A 587 -30.73 -6.81 -9.75
C ASP A 587 -29.82 -8.03 -9.95
N GLU A 588 -28.60 -7.86 -10.52
CA GLU A 588 -27.61 -8.93 -10.66
C GLU A 588 -27.17 -9.47 -9.28
N ALA A 589 -26.94 -8.58 -8.31
CA ALA A 589 -26.57 -8.96 -6.94
C ALA A 589 -27.66 -9.79 -6.27
N GLU A 590 -28.89 -9.29 -6.28
CA GLU A 590 -30.06 -9.97 -5.71
C GLU A 590 -30.29 -11.31 -6.39
N ALA A 591 -30.34 -11.34 -7.72
CA ALA A 591 -30.56 -12.57 -8.49
C ALA A 591 -29.44 -13.60 -8.25
N THR A 592 -28.19 -13.16 -8.12
CA THR A 592 -27.07 -14.08 -7.87
C THR A 592 -27.10 -14.64 -6.45
N ILE A 593 -27.38 -13.81 -5.45
CA ILE A 593 -27.54 -14.27 -4.06
C ILE A 593 -28.73 -15.23 -3.96
N ALA A 594 -29.87 -14.89 -4.57
CA ALA A 594 -31.06 -15.73 -4.62
C ALA A 594 -30.77 -17.08 -5.29
N ARG A 595 -30.04 -17.11 -6.41
CA ARG A 595 -29.61 -18.36 -7.07
C ARG A 595 -28.73 -19.23 -6.17
N ILE A 596 -27.75 -18.62 -5.47
CA ILE A 596 -26.87 -19.34 -4.55
C ILE A 596 -27.68 -19.91 -3.38
N ALA A 597 -28.58 -19.11 -2.79
CA ALA A 597 -29.46 -19.54 -1.70
C ALA A 597 -30.40 -20.66 -2.15
N HIS A 598 -31.01 -20.54 -3.33
CA HIS A 598 -31.89 -21.55 -3.89
C HIS A 598 -31.15 -22.87 -4.17
N HIS A 599 -29.94 -22.81 -4.72
CA HIS A 599 -29.10 -23.99 -4.92
C HIS A 599 -28.75 -24.67 -3.58
N TYR A 600 -28.45 -23.89 -2.55
CA TYR A 600 -28.18 -24.41 -1.21
C TYR A 600 -29.42 -25.08 -0.59
N ILE A 601 -30.60 -24.45 -0.68
CA ILE A 601 -31.86 -25.02 -0.19
C ILE A 601 -32.19 -26.33 -0.92
N ASN A 602 -32.05 -26.37 -2.24
CA ASN A 602 -32.29 -27.58 -3.03
C ASN A 602 -31.28 -28.69 -2.68
N SER A 603 -30.01 -28.35 -2.43
CA SER A 603 -29.00 -29.32 -2.00
C SER A 603 -29.28 -29.89 -0.61
N LEU A 604 -29.82 -29.09 0.31
CA LEU A 604 -30.27 -29.54 1.64
C LEU A 604 -31.55 -30.39 1.56
N MET A 605 -32.48 -30.06 0.66
CA MET A 605 -33.67 -30.88 0.42
C MET A 605 -33.32 -32.22 -0.23
N ALA A 606 -32.36 -32.24 -1.16
CA ALA A 606 -31.87 -33.47 -1.79
C ALA A 606 -31.07 -34.38 -0.83
N MET A 607 -30.50 -33.85 0.25
CA MET A 607 -29.87 -34.65 1.32
C MET A 607 -30.87 -35.17 2.38
N ARG A 608 -32.13 -34.71 2.33
CA ARG A 608 -33.22 -35.14 3.24
C ARG A 608 -34.20 -36.14 2.59
N LEU A 609 -33.98 -36.48 1.32
CA LEU A 609 -34.63 -37.58 0.59
C LEU A 609 -33.62 -38.70 0.40
#